data_AF-A0A842QQT4-F1
#
_entry.id   AF-A0A842QQT4-F1
#
_cell.length_a   1.000
_cell.length_b   1.000
_cell.length_c   1.000
_cell.angle_alpha   90.00
_cell.angle_beta   90.00
_cell.angle_gamma   90.00
#
_symmetry.space_group_name_H-M   'P 1'
#
loop_
_entity.id
_entity.type
_entity.pdbx_description
1 polymer ?
#
loop_
_entity_poly.entity_id
_entity_poly.type
_entity_poly.pdbx_seq_one_letter_code
_entity_poly.pdbx_strand_id
1 'polypeptide(L)'
;MVSYLEGWVYALLAVVCWGFEAIIVKAAGDGVDSITGTGIGCIAAGIVFLIYLGGTGRLTGIVVNKSGLFYAGAGIVSFAVGHYLYYTAITKTGASFSASLVATYPLLTVVIAALFFGEPLTIRSAIGTLLIVIGGLVLLV
;
A
#
# COMPACT_ATOMS: atom_id res chain seq x y z
N MET A 1 11.07 -6.40 -22.89
CA MET A 1 11.66 -6.78 -21.60
C MET A 1 11.86 -5.49 -20.84
N VAL A 2 10.80 -4.95 -20.24
CA VAL A 2 10.90 -3.80 -19.33
C VAL A 2 11.89 -4.23 -18.26
N SER A 3 12.99 -3.50 -18.12
CA SER A 3 14.12 -3.99 -17.35
C SER A 3 13.68 -4.18 -15.89
N TYR A 4 14.00 -5.32 -15.28
CA TYR A 4 13.71 -5.55 -13.85
C TYR A 4 14.18 -4.37 -12.98
N LEU A 5 15.22 -3.67 -13.43
CA LEU A 5 15.75 -2.46 -12.84
C LEU A 5 14.74 -1.30 -12.77
N GLU A 6 13.98 -1.03 -13.84
CA GLU A 6 12.93 0.01 -13.82
C GLU A 6 11.87 -0.30 -12.75
N GLY A 7 11.43 -1.56 -12.66
CA GLY A 7 10.48 -1.99 -11.64
C GLY A 7 11.01 -1.77 -10.21
N TRP A 8 12.29 -2.04 -9.98
CA TRP A 8 12.91 -1.82 -8.67
C TRP A 8 12.97 -0.35 -8.30
N VAL A 9 13.25 0.54 -9.26
CA VAL A 9 13.25 1.99 -9.03
C VAL A 9 11.86 2.47 -8.59
N TYR A 10 10.80 2.04 -9.28
CA TYR A 10 9.43 2.40 -8.87
C TYR A 10 9.06 1.87 -7.48
N ALA A 11 9.48 0.64 -7.15
CA ALA A 11 9.25 0.07 -5.82
C ALA A 11 10.00 0.85 -4.73
N LEU A 12 11.25 1.24 -4.96
CA LEU A 12 12.04 2.04 -4.02
C LEU A 12 11.43 3.43 -3.80
N LEU A 13 10.99 4.09 -4.86
CA LEU A 13 10.29 5.38 -4.76
C LEU A 13 8.98 5.23 -3.98
N ALA A 14 8.24 4.14 -4.17
CA ALA A 14 7.02 3.88 -3.43
C ALA A 14 7.29 3.72 -1.92
N VAL A 15 8.36 3.00 -1.52
CA VAL A 15 8.74 2.85 -0.11
C VAL A 15 9.07 4.20 0.53
N VAL A 16 9.72 5.11 -0.20
CA VAL A 16 9.97 6.48 0.28
C VAL A 16 8.66 7.20 0.56
N CYS A 17 7.70 7.15 -0.37
CA CYS A 17 6.39 7.78 -0.18
C CYS A 17 5.65 7.22 1.04
N TRP A 18 5.63 5.89 1.21
CA TRP A 18 4.98 5.22 2.34
C TRP A 18 5.67 5.55 3.69
N GLY A 19 6.98 5.73 3.68
CA GLY A 19 7.73 6.18 4.85
C GLY A 19 7.32 7.59 5.30
N PHE A 20 7.20 8.53 4.37
CA PHE A 20 6.73 9.89 4.66
C PHE A 20 5.26 9.92 5.11
N GLU A 21 4.40 9.12 4.46
CA GLU A 21 2.99 9.01 4.82
C GLU A 21 2.80 8.71 6.31
N ALA A 22 3.50 7.69 6.84
CA ALA A 22 3.36 7.29 8.24
C ALA A 22 3.72 8.42 9.21
N ILE A 23 4.73 9.23 8.86
CA ILE A 23 5.16 10.39 9.65
C ILE A 23 4.15 11.53 9.56
N ILE A 24 3.61 11.81 8.37
CA ILE A 24 2.58 12.84 8.16
C ILE A 24 1.32 12.50 8.96
N VAL A 25 0.88 11.24 8.90
CA VAL A 25 -0.30 10.75 9.64
C VAL A 25 -0.07 10.84 11.14
N LYS A 26 1.10 10.45 11.63
CA LYS A 26 1.46 10.62 13.05
C LYS A 26 1.49 12.10 13.47
N ALA A 27 1.98 12.98 12.59
CA ALA A 27 2.06 14.42 12.85
C ALA A 27 0.68 15.10 12.85
N ALA A 28 -0.30 14.56 12.13
CA ALA A 28 -1.68 15.04 12.17
C ALA A 28 -2.32 14.90 13.57
N GLY A 29 -1.83 13.96 14.38
CA GLY A 29 -2.28 13.73 15.76
C GLY A 29 -3.77 13.42 15.86
N ASP A 30 -4.39 13.79 16.98
CA ASP A 30 -5.81 13.53 17.26
C ASP A 30 -6.75 14.59 16.68
N GLY A 31 -6.27 15.46 15.78
CA GLY A 31 -7.06 16.55 15.20
C GLY A 31 -8.17 16.07 14.25
N VAL A 32 -8.02 14.88 13.68
CA VAL A 32 -8.98 14.23 12.77
C VAL A 32 -8.96 12.73 13.05
N ASP A 33 -10.14 12.11 13.16
CA ASP A 33 -10.22 10.67 13.33
C ASP A 33 -9.74 9.91 12.08
N SER A 34 -9.32 8.66 12.24
CA SER A 34 -8.66 7.90 11.16
C SER A 34 -9.56 7.66 9.94
N ILE A 35 -10.89 7.54 10.09
CA ILE A 35 -11.79 7.34 8.94
C ILE A 35 -11.95 8.65 8.16
N THR A 36 -12.12 9.77 8.86
CA THR A 36 -12.18 11.10 8.23
C THR A 36 -10.85 11.44 7.55
N GLY A 37 -9.72 11.17 8.20
CA GLY A 37 -8.38 11.38 7.63
C GLY A 37 -8.14 10.54 6.36
N THR A 38 -8.60 9.28 6.36
CA THR A 38 -8.57 8.42 5.17
C THR A 38 -9.41 9.01 4.04
N GLY A 39 -10.64 9.45 4.34
CA GLY A 39 -11.53 10.08 3.37
C GLY A 39 -10.93 11.34 2.73
N ILE A 40 -10.32 12.22 3.54
CA ILE A 40 -9.59 13.41 3.05
C ILE A 40 -8.46 12.98 2.10
N GLY A 41 -7.66 11.98 2.49
CA GLY A 41 -6.59 11.43 1.67
C GLY A 41 -7.07 10.88 0.32
N CYS A 42 -8.15 10.10 0.32
CA CYS A 42 -8.74 9.56 -0.90
C CYS A 42 -9.24 10.66 -1.85
N ILE A 43 -9.92 11.69 -1.32
CA ILE A 43 -10.41 12.81 -2.13
C ILE A 43 -9.24 13.62 -2.69
N ALA A 44 -8.26 13.97 -1.87
CA ALA A 44 -7.09 14.74 -2.30
C ALA A 44 -6.30 14.00 -3.39
N ALA A 45 -6.00 12.72 -3.19
CA ALA A 45 -5.34 11.89 -4.19
C ALA A 45 -6.18 11.78 -5.47
N GLY A 46 -7.50 11.58 -5.33
CA GLY A 46 -8.43 11.52 -6.45
C GLY A 46 -8.42 12.79 -7.30
N ILE A 47 -8.44 13.97 -6.68
CA ILE A 47 -8.35 15.26 -7.39
C ILE A 47 -7.02 15.37 -8.15
N VAL A 48 -5.90 15.02 -7.53
CA VAL A 48 -4.58 15.06 -8.18
C VAL A 48 -4.57 14.14 -9.42
N PHE A 49 -5.10 12.92 -9.30
CA PHE A 49 -5.20 12.01 -10.43
C PHE A 49 -6.14 12.53 -11.52
N LEU A 50 -7.28 13.12 -11.18
CA LEU A 50 -8.21 13.68 -12.15
C LEU A 50 -7.59 14.84 -12.94
N ILE A 51 -6.86 15.73 -12.26
CA ILE A 51 -6.12 16.84 -12.90
C ILE A 51 -5.07 16.27 -13.87
N TYR A 52 -4.29 15.28 -13.43
CA TYR A 52 -3.28 14.62 -14.26
C TYR A 52 -3.89 13.95 -15.50
N LEU A 53 -4.98 13.20 -15.34
CA LEU A 53 -5.67 12.54 -16.44
C LEU A 53 -6.29 13.54 -17.42
N GLY A 54 -6.88 14.63 -16.90
CA GLY A 54 -7.39 15.72 -17.72
C GLY A 54 -6.30 16.41 -18.53
N GLY A 55 -5.19 16.79 -17.88
CA GLY A 55 -4.05 17.46 -18.52
C GLY A 55 -3.31 16.61 -19.54
N THR A 56 -3.40 15.28 -19.44
CA THR A 56 -2.78 14.34 -20.40
C THR A 56 -3.75 13.81 -21.46
N GLY A 57 -5.01 14.27 -21.46
CA GLY A 57 -6.04 13.79 -22.40
C GLY A 57 -6.44 12.32 -22.19
N ARG A 58 -6.14 11.76 -21.02
CA ARG A 58 -6.41 10.35 -20.65
C ARG A 58 -7.73 10.15 -19.93
N LEU A 59 -8.54 11.20 -19.79
CA LEU A 59 -9.87 11.11 -19.21
C LEU A 59 -10.83 10.47 -20.22
N THR A 60 -10.76 9.15 -20.37
CA THR A 60 -11.51 8.37 -21.38
C THR A 60 -12.87 7.87 -20.89
N GLY A 61 -13.36 8.38 -19.75
CA GLY A 61 -14.59 7.89 -19.09
C GLY A 61 -14.35 6.69 -18.16
N ILE A 62 -15.43 6.11 -17.65
CA ILE A 62 -15.37 4.99 -16.69
C ILE A 62 -14.99 3.69 -17.41
N VAL A 63 -13.91 3.04 -16.95
CA VAL A 63 -13.48 1.74 -17.46
C VAL A 63 -14.19 0.62 -16.68
N VAL A 64 -15.25 0.06 -17.26
CA VAL A 64 -16.08 -1.00 -16.63
C VAL A 64 -15.71 -2.43 -17.08
N ASN A 65 -14.57 -2.61 -17.75
CA ASN A 65 -14.09 -3.94 -18.14
C ASN A 65 -13.53 -4.71 -16.93
N LYS A 66 -13.21 -6.00 -17.13
CA LYS A 66 -12.64 -6.88 -16.10
C LYS A 66 -11.46 -6.23 -15.39
N SER A 67 -10.48 -5.68 -16.13
CA SER A 67 -9.30 -5.04 -15.56
C SER A 67 -9.66 -3.80 -14.74
N GLY A 68 -10.57 -2.96 -15.23
CA GLY A 68 -11.07 -1.79 -14.51
C GLY A 68 -11.72 -2.18 -13.19
N LEU A 69 -12.50 -3.27 -13.17
CA LEU A 69 -13.10 -3.80 -11.95
C LEU A 69 -12.05 -4.34 -10.96
N PHE A 70 -11.00 -5.01 -11.43
CA PHE A 70 -9.89 -5.43 -10.57
C PHE A 70 -9.15 -4.23 -9.96
N TYR A 71 -8.87 -3.18 -10.74
CA TYR A 71 -8.25 -1.97 -10.22
C TYR A 71 -9.17 -1.22 -9.25
N ALA A 72 -10.48 -1.19 -9.50
CA ALA A 72 -11.45 -0.62 -8.57
C ALA A 72 -11.48 -1.40 -7.25
N GLY A 73 -11.49 -2.73 -7.30
CA GLY A 73 -11.40 -3.59 -6.12
C GLY A 73 -10.09 -3.39 -5.34
N ALA A 74 -8.95 -3.35 -6.05
CA ALA A 74 -7.66 -3.05 -5.44
C ALA A 74 -7.63 -1.67 -4.77
N GLY A 75 -8.25 -0.67 -5.41
CA GLY A 75 -8.42 0.67 -4.86
C GLY A 75 -9.22 0.68 -3.55
N ILE A 76 -10.35 -0.03 -3.51
CA ILE A 76 -11.18 -0.13 -2.30
C ILE A 76 -10.43 -0.85 -1.18
N VAL A 77 -9.81 -2.00 -1.48
CA VAL A 77 -9.09 -2.79 -0.46
C VAL A 77 -7.88 -2.02 0.08
N SER A 78 -7.12 -1.35 -0.79
CA SER A 78 -5.94 -0.58 -0.38
C SER A 78 -6.34 0.77 0.20
N PHE A 79 -6.80 1.71 -0.63
CA PHE A 79 -6.96 3.11 -0.24
C PHE A 79 -8.09 3.35 0.76
N ALA A 80 -9.19 2.58 0.70
CA ALA A 80 -10.28 2.77 1.66
C ALA A 80 -10.04 1.93 2.92
N VAL A 81 -10.00 0.61 2.78
CA VAL A 81 -9.93 -0.29 3.95
C VAL A 81 -8.52 -0.33 4.55
N GLY A 82 -7.50 -0.55 3.72
CA GLY A 82 -6.11 -0.67 4.16
C GLY A 82 -5.58 0.58 4.84
N HIS A 83 -5.73 1.76 4.21
CA HIS A 83 -5.27 3.01 4.82
C HIS A 83 -6.08 3.38 6.07
N TYR A 84 -7.38 3.12 6.12
CA TYR A 84 -8.15 3.32 7.36
C TYR A 84 -7.59 2.50 8.52
N LEU A 85 -7.36 1.20 8.30
CA LEU A 85 -6.79 0.32 9.32
C LEU A 85 -5.37 0.75 9.69
N TYR A 86 -4.56 1.12 8.70
CA TYR A 86 -3.18 1.55 8.93
C TYR A 86 -3.09 2.87 9.70
N TYR A 87 -3.89 3.87 9.34
CA TYR A 87 -3.94 5.15 10.05
C TYR A 87 -4.44 4.96 11.49
N THR A 88 -5.45 4.10 11.67
CA THR A 88 -5.92 3.70 13.01
C THR A 88 -4.82 3.01 13.82
N ALA A 89 -3.99 2.18 13.19
CA ALA A 89 -2.84 1.58 13.85
C ALA A 89 -1.80 2.65 14.21
N ILE A 90 -1.45 3.56 13.29
CA ILE A 90 -0.49 4.64 13.54
C ILE A 90 -0.90 5.50 14.73
N THR A 91 -2.18 5.87 14.84
CA THR A 91 -2.68 6.70 15.96
C THR A 91 -2.65 5.95 17.29
N LYS A 92 -2.82 4.62 17.29
CA LYS A 92 -2.85 3.79 18.51
C LYS A 92 -1.47 3.30 18.97
N THR A 93 -0.59 2.93 18.04
CA THR A 93 0.68 2.25 18.32
C THR A 93 1.90 2.99 17.81
N GLY A 94 1.71 4.10 17.09
CA GLY A 94 2.79 4.92 16.52
C GLY A 94 3.27 4.44 15.15
N ALA A 95 3.85 5.36 14.38
CA ALA A 95 4.26 5.14 12.99
C ALA A 95 5.23 3.96 12.79
N SER A 96 6.33 3.91 13.52
CA SER A 96 7.38 2.90 13.33
C SER A 96 6.87 1.49 13.60
N PHE A 97 6.13 1.29 14.69
CA PHE A 97 5.57 0.00 15.05
C PHE A 97 4.56 -0.48 14.02
N SER A 98 3.61 0.40 13.64
CA SER A 98 2.59 0.08 12.64
C SER A 98 3.21 -0.23 11.28
N ALA A 99 4.22 0.53 10.85
CA ALA A 99 4.92 0.32 9.58
C ALA A 99 5.65 -1.04 9.56
N SER A 100 6.33 -1.41 10.64
CA SER A 100 7.02 -2.70 10.74
C SER A 100 6.06 -3.89 10.68
N LEU A 101 4.89 -3.80 11.33
CA LEU A 101 3.86 -4.82 11.22
C LEU A 101 3.27 -4.90 9.81
N VAL A 102 2.97 -3.75 9.18
CA VAL A 102 2.47 -3.75 7.80
C VAL A 102 3.51 -4.34 6.85
N ALA A 103 4.80 -4.08 7.06
CA ALA A 103 5.88 -4.61 6.23
C ALA A 103 5.94 -6.15 6.19
N THR A 104 5.20 -6.87 7.04
CA THR A 104 5.06 -8.33 6.94
C THR A 104 4.05 -8.79 5.88
N TYR A 105 3.33 -7.87 5.22
CA TYR A 105 2.35 -8.20 4.17
C TYR A 105 2.90 -9.07 3.02
N PRO A 106 4.20 -9.03 2.62
CA PRO A 106 4.72 -9.92 1.59
C PRO A 106 4.56 -11.41 1.92
N LEU A 107 4.48 -11.80 3.21
CA LEU A 107 4.08 -13.15 3.61
C LEU A 107 2.72 -13.52 3.03
N LEU A 108 1.75 -12.66 3.32
CA LEU A 108 0.37 -12.88 2.94
C LEU A 108 0.25 -12.84 1.43
N THR A 109 0.97 -11.93 0.75
CA THR A 109 1.03 -11.89 -0.71
C THR A 109 1.51 -13.20 -1.31
N VAL A 110 2.61 -13.78 -0.81
CA VAL A 110 3.15 -15.05 -1.33
C VAL A 110 2.17 -16.20 -1.11
N VAL A 111 1.54 -16.27 0.07
CA VAL A 111 0.55 -17.32 0.38
C VAL A 111 -0.71 -17.18 -0.49
N ILE A 112 -1.26 -15.97 -0.60
CA ILE A 112 -2.42 -15.67 -1.44
C ILE A 112 -2.07 -15.96 -2.91
N ALA A 113 -0.87 -15.60 -3.37
CA ALA A 113 -0.45 -15.86 -4.74
C ALA A 113 -0.37 -17.35 -5.05
N ALA A 114 0.18 -18.15 -4.14
CA ALA A 114 0.19 -19.60 -4.28
C ALA A 114 -1.22 -20.20 -4.31
N LEU A 115 -2.14 -19.71 -3.46
CA LEU A 115 -3.51 -20.23 -3.37
C LEU A 115 -4.39 -19.86 -4.58
N PHE A 116 -4.31 -18.61 -5.05
CA PHE A 116 -5.22 -18.09 -6.07
C PHE A 116 -4.66 -18.15 -7.49
N PHE A 117 -3.33 -18.03 -7.64
CA PHE A 117 -2.66 -18.02 -8.95
C PHE A 117 -1.82 -19.27 -9.20
N GLY A 118 -1.72 -20.18 -8.22
CA GLY A 118 -0.93 -21.41 -8.36
C GLY A 118 0.57 -21.17 -8.45
N GLU A 119 1.05 -20.02 -7.96
CA GLU A 119 2.48 -19.70 -7.98
C GLU A 119 3.26 -20.65 -7.06
N PRO A 120 4.37 -21.25 -7.53
CA PRO A 120 5.14 -22.18 -6.71
C PRO A 120 5.80 -21.44 -5.54
N LEU A 121 5.53 -21.91 -4.32
CA LEU A 121 6.23 -21.47 -3.13
C LEU A 121 7.69 -21.94 -3.19
N THR A 122 8.56 -21.07 -3.70
CA THR A 122 9.99 -21.36 -3.74
C THR A 122 10.62 -21.27 -2.35
N ILE A 123 11.65 -22.06 -2.09
CA ILE A 123 12.44 -21.95 -0.85
C ILE A 123 13.01 -20.52 -0.70
N ARG A 124 13.35 -19.85 -1.82
CA ARG A 124 13.87 -18.48 -1.81
C ARG A 124 12.84 -17.47 -1.34
N SER A 125 11.60 -17.54 -1.83
CA SER A 125 10.53 -16.66 -1.34
C SER A 125 10.24 -16.93 0.13
N ALA A 126 10.15 -18.21 0.54
CA ALA A 126 9.97 -18.56 1.96
C ALA A 126 11.06 -17.96 2.88
N ILE A 127 12.34 -18.08 2.51
CA ILE A 127 13.45 -17.51 3.29
C ILE A 127 13.38 -15.98 3.32
N GLY A 128 13.23 -15.33 2.16
CA GLY A 128 13.19 -13.87 2.09
C GLY A 128 12.04 -13.29 2.91
N THR A 129 10.89 -13.94 2.81
CA THR A 129 9.71 -13.58 3.58
C THR A 129 9.91 -13.79 5.09
N LEU A 130 10.52 -14.89 5.53
CA LEU A 130 10.86 -15.10 6.95
C LEU A 130 11.81 -14.02 7.47
N LEU A 131 12.79 -13.60 6.69
CA LEU A 131 13.73 -12.54 7.07
C LEU A 131 13.02 -11.18 7.25
N ILE A 132 12.06 -10.85 6.37
CA ILE A 132 11.24 -9.63 6.52
C ILE A 132 10.48 -9.65 7.84
N VAL A 133 9.90 -10.80 8.19
CA VAL A 133 9.12 -10.96 9.43
C VAL A 133 10.01 -10.83 10.65
N ILE A 134 11.14 -11.52 10.67
CA ILE A 134 12.10 -11.45 11.78
C ILE A 134 12.60 -10.00 11.94
N GLY A 135 12.97 -9.33 10.84
CA GLY A 135 13.38 -7.93 10.87
C GLY A 135 12.29 -7.01 11.42
N GLY A 136 11.04 -7.22 10.98
CA GLY A 136 9.87 -6.51 11.50
C GLY A 136 9.70 -6.73 13.00
N LEU A 137 9.75 -7.98 13.47
CA LEU A 137 9.64 -8.35 14.89
C LEU A 137 10.75 -7.73 15.75
N VAL A 138 11.98 -7.67 15.25
CA VAL A 138 13.09 -7.03 15.97
C VAL A 138 12.83 -5.53 16.19
N LEU A 139 12.17 -4.85 15.25
CA LEU A 139 11.78 -3.45 15.42
C LEU A 139 10.61 -3.24 16.39
N LEU A 140 9.94 -4.31 16.85
CA LEU A 140 8.83 -4.23 17.82
C LEU A 140 9.30 -4.24 19.28
N VAL A 141 10.60 -4.48 19.53
CA VAL A 141 11.22 -4.54 20.87
C VAL A 141 12.00 -3.24 21.12
#